data_AF-A0A942GG35-F1
#
_entry.id   AF-A0A942GG35-F1
#
_cell.length_a   1.000
_cell.length_b   1.000
_cell.length_c   1.000
_cell.angle_alpha   90.00
_cell.angle_beta   90.00
_cell.angle_gamma   90.00
#
_symmetry.space_group_name_H-M   'P 1'
#
loop_
_entity.id
_entity.type
_entity.pdbx_description
1 polymer ?
#
loop_
_entity_poly.entity_id
_entity_poly.type
_entity_poly.pdbx_seq_one_letter_code
_entity_poly.pdbx_strand_id
1 'polypeptide(L)' 'MCLLLTEATGLTGGAAWLARTGVLISAILMPAGFFFSSMGRDVTAPNRWIALLWVGAATLAAGVLTLGVGLLRV' A
#
# COMPACT_ATOMS: atom_id res chain seq x y z
N MET A 1 -10.41 8.45 3.97
CA MET A 1 -11.38 8.00 2.95
C MET A 1 -11.51 6.48 2.88
N CYS A 2 -10.44 5.70 2.62
CA CYS A 2 -10.55 4.22 2.48
C CYS A 2 -11.22 3.52 3.67
N LEU A 3 -10.91 3.95 4.90
CA LEU A 3 -11.56 3.45 6.12
C LEU A 3 -13.07 3.65 6.09
N LEU A 4 -13.54 4.85 5.75
CA LEU A 4 -14.96 5.18 5.66
C LEU A 4 -15.65 4.44 4.51
N LEU A 5 -15.00 4.36 3.35
CA LEU A 5 -15.55 3.66 2.17
C LEU A 5 -15.67 2.16 2.39
N THR A 6 -14.81 1.55 3.21
CA THR A 6 -14.91 0.11 3.52
C THR A 6 -16.19 -0.20 4.31
N GLU A 7 -16.69 0.73 5.12
CA GLU A 7 -17.97 0.55 5.85
C GLU A 7 -19.18 0.50 4.91
N ALA A 8 -19.06 1.08 3.72
CA ALA A 8 -20.11 1.02 2.70
C ALA A 8 -20.09 -0.31 1.92
N THR A 9 -19.18 -1.23 2.22
CA THR A 9 -19.05 -2.52 1.53
C THR A 9 -19.46 -3.71 2.41
N GLY A 10 -19.87 -4.81 1.79
CA GLY A 10 -20.06 -6.10 2.48
C GLY A 10 -18.76 -6.87 2.77
N LEU A 11 -17.59 -6.23 2.71
CA LEU A 11 -16.30 -6.89 2.93
C LEU A 11 -16.14 -7.33 4.38
N THR A 12 -15.64 -8.55 4.59
CA THR A 12 -15.32 -9.09 5.92
C THR A 12 -13.93 -9.72 5.95
N GLY A 13 -13.43 -9.98 7.16
CA GLY A 13 -12.14 -10.67 7.37
C GLY A 13 -10.94 -9.97 6.73
N GLY A 14 -10.06 -10.76 6.12
CA GLY A 14 -8.80 -10.26 5.54
C GLY A 14 -8.97 -9.22 4.43
N ALA A 15 -10.04 -9.31 3.64
CA ALA A 15 -10.32 -8.35 2.58
C ALA A 15 -10.73 -6.98 3.14
N ALA A 16 -11.55 -6.94 4.19
CA ALA A 16 -11.91 -5.71 4.89
C ALA A 16 -10.71 -5.07 5.57
N TRP A 17 -9.84 -5.89 6.18
CA TRP A 17 -8.60 -5.41 6.78
C TRP A 17 -7.70 -4.76 5.73
N LEU A 18 -7.48 -5.44 4.60
CA LEU A 18 -6.62 -4.96 3.51
C LEU A 18 -7.15 -3.66 2.88
N ALA A 19 -8.47 -3.55 2.67
CA ALA A 19 -9.11 -2.34 2.16
C ALA A 19 -8.93 -1.13 3.10
N ARG A 20 -8.94 -1.37 4.42
CA ARG A 20 -8.74 -0.33 5.44
C ARG A 20 -7.28 0.10 5.58
N THR A 21 -6.37 -0.87 5.66
CA THR A 21 -5.00 -0.63 6.12
C THR A 21 -4.00 -0.58 4.97
N GLY A 22 -4.30 -1.15 3.79
CA GLY A 22 -3.34 -1.26 2.69
C GLY A 22 -2.78 0.09 2.23
N VAL A 23 -3.61 1.12 2.17
CA VAL A 23 -3.18 2.49 1.84
C VAL A 23 -2.28 3.07 2.94
N LEU A 24 -2.61 2.84 4.21
CA LEU A 24 -1.82 3.32 5.36
C LEU A 24 -0.45 2.64 5.42
N ILE A 25 -0.41 1.33 5.19
CA ILE A 25 0.83 0.54 5.15
C ILE A 25 1.70 1.00 3.97
N SER A 26 1.12 1.21 2.79
CA SER A 26 1.84 1.74 1.63
C SER A 26 2.42 3.13 1.90
N ALA A 27 1.70 3.99 2.62
CA ALA A 27 2.16 5.33 2.96
C ALA A 27 3.43 5.32 3.82
N ILE A 28 3.73 4.21 4.51
CA ILE A 28 4.97 4.03 5.27
C ILE A 28 6.05 3.35 4.39
N LEU A 29 5.68 2.29 3.67
CA LEU A 29 6.61 1.49 2.87
C LEU A 29 7.25 2.27 1.72
N MET A 30 6.49 3.09 1.01
CA MET A 30 7.00 3.84 -0.15
C MET A 30 8.06 4.87 0.26
N PRO A 31 7.83 5.76 1.24
CA PRO A 31 8.88 6.66 1.73
C PRO A 31 10.08 5.89 2.30
N ALA A 32 9.84 4.85 3.11
CA ALA A 32 10.92 4.05 3.67
C ALA A 32 11.81 3.44 2.57
N GLY A 33 11.21 2.88 1.52
CA GLY A 33 11.93 2.33 0.37
C GLY A 33 12.75 3.38 -0.37
N PHE A 34 12.21 4.59 -0.57
CA PHE A 34 12.94 5.68 -1.21
C PHE A 34 14.12 6.16 -0.36
N PHE A 35 13.91 6.45 0.93
CA PHE A 35 14.96 6.93 1.83
C PHE A 35 16.05 5.89 2.03
N PHE A 36 15.69 4.64 2.28
CA PHE A 36 16.68 3.58 2.39
C PHE A 36 17.40 3.31 1.06
N SER A 37 16.72 3.47 -0.07
CA SER A 37 17.33 3.31 -1.40
C SER A 37 18.38 4.37 -1.73
N SER A 38 18.28 5.56 -1.14
CA SER A 38 19.19 6.70 -1.36
C SER A 38 20.25 6.86 -0.27
N MET A 39 20.23 6.00 0.76
CA MET A 39 21.17 6.05 1.86
C MET A 39 22.54 5.49 1.45
N GLY A 40 23.59 6.28 1.67
CA GLY A 40 24.98 5.93 1.37
C GLY A 40 25.80 7.15 0.95
N ARG A 41 27.10 6.94 0.69
CA ARG A 41 27.98 7.97 0.11
C ARG A 41 28.15 7.68 -1.39
N ASP A 42 28.09 8.73 -2.21
CA ASP A 42 28.25 8.66 -3.68
C ASP A 42 27.27 7.70 -4.38
N VAL A 43 26.02 7.66 -3.90
CA VAL A 43 24.97 6.79 -4.45
C VAL A 43 24.52 7.33 -5.83
N THR A 44 24.90 6.64 -6.90
CA THR A 44 24.50 6.98 -8.30
C THR A 44 23.37 6.09 -8.83
N ALA A 45 23.03 5.02 -8.12
CA ALA A 45 21.96 4.09 -8.45
C ALA A 45 21.23 3.61 -7.19
N PRO A 46 19.93 3.29 -7.27
CA PRO A 46 19.17 2.77 -6.13
C PRO A 46 19.74 1.43 -5.64
N ASN A 47 19.84 1.28 -4.32
CA ASN A 47 20.25 0.01 -3.71
C ASN A 47 19.06 -0.99 -3.61
N ARG A 48 19.31 -2.17 -3.03
CA ARG A 48 18.28 -3.24 -2.90
C ARG A 48 17.02 -2.82 -2.11
N TRP A 49 17.08 -1.76 -1.32
CA TRP A 49 15.93 -1.25 -0.57
C TRP A 49 14.82 -0.66 -1.46
N ILE A 50 15.09 -0.41 -2.74
CA ILE A 50 14.04 -0.08 -3.72
C ILE A 50 12.94 -1.14 -3.80
N ALA A 51 13.23 -2.39 -3.42
CA ALA A 51 12.22 -3.44 -3.30
C ALA A 51 11.08 -3.06 -2.34
N LEU A 52 11.37 -2.31 -1.28
CA LEU A 52 10.38 -1.88 -0.29
C LEU A 52 9.36 -0.89 -0.91
N LEU A 53 9.81 -0.07 -1.86
CA LEU A 53 8.94 0.81 -2.63
C LEU A 53 7.96 -0.01 -3.48
N TRP A 54 8.44 -1.05 -4.15
CA TRP A 54 7.59 -1.96 -4.93
C TRP A 54 6.61 -2.74 -4.04
N VAL A 55 7.02 -3.19 -2.86
CA VAL A 55 6.12 -3.80 -1.87
C VAL A 55 5.05 -2.80 -1.42
N GLY A 56 5.42 -1.54 -1.19
CA GLY A 56 4.47 -0.45 -0.93
C GLY A 56 3.45 -0.31 -2.06
N ALA A 57 3.93 -0.22 -3.32
CA ALA A 57 3.07 -0.12 -4.50
C ALA A 57 2.10 -1.30 -4.65
N ALA A 58 2.59 -2.52 -4.44
CA ALA A 58 1.75 -3.72 -4.46
C ALA A 58 0.69 -3.68 -3.35
N THR A 59 1.06 -3.25 -2.14
CA THR A 59 0.15 -3.12 -1.00
C THR A 59 -0.93 -2.08 -1.25
N LEU A 60 -0.56 -0.93 -1.85
CA LEU A 60 -1.50 0.11 -2.27
C LEU A 60 -2.49 -0.43 -3.29
N ALA A 61 -1.97 -1.04 -4.36
CA ALA A 61 -2.79 -1.59 -5.43
C ALA A 61 -3.76 -2.63 -4.88
N ALA A 62 -3.29 -3.57 -4.06
CA ALA A 62 -4.12 -4.60 -3.46
C ALA A 62 -5.23 -4.00 -2.57
N GLY A 63 -4.90 -3.01 -1.73
CA GLY A 63 -5.88 -2.33 -0.88
C GLY A 63 -6.95 -1.57 -1.68
N VAL A 64 -6.54 -0.78 -2.68
CA VAL A 64 -7.45 0.01 -3.51
C VAL A 64 -8.31 -0.89 -4.40
N LEU A 65 -7.73 -1.92 -5.01
CA LEU A 65 -8.48 -2.89 -5.82
C LEU A 65 -9.49 -3.67 -4.98
N THR A 66 -9.11 -4.10 -3.78
CA THR A 66 -10.02 -4.82 -2.87
C THR A 66 -11.21 -3.93 -2.50
N LEU A 67 -10.95 -2.67 -2.13
CA LEU A 67 -12.00 -1.71 -1.82
C LEU A 67 -12.89 -1.42 -3.04
N GLY A 68 -12.29 -1.14 -4.20
CA GLY A 68 -13.03 -0.84 -5.43
C GLY A 68 -13.91 -1.99 -5.87
N VAL A 69 -13.38 -3.21 -5.87
CA VAL A 69 -14.16 -4.42 -6.17
C VAL A 69 -15.25 -4.65 -5.12
N GLY A 70 -14.98 -4.38 -3.84
CA GLY A 70 -15.98 -4.44 -2.77
C GLY A 70 -17.14 -3.49 -3.04
N LEU A 71 -16.86 -2.23 -3.41
CA LEU A 71 -17.86 -1.22 -3.72
C LEU A 71 -18.69 -1.56 -4.96
N LEU A 72 -18.10 -2.19 -5.97
CA LEU A 72 -18.80 -2.61 -7.20
C LEU A 72 -19.74 -3.82 -6.98
N ARG A 73 -19.62 -4.51 -5.84
CA ARG A 73 -20.44 -5.67 -5.49
C ARG A 73 -21.44 -5.40 -4.36
N VAL A 74 -21.57 -4.15 -3.95
CA VAL A 74 -22.58 -3.67 -2.99
C VAL A 74 -23.96 -3.69 -3.63
#